data_AF-A0A2G3APB0-F1
#
_entry.id   AF-A0A2G3APB0-F1
#
_cell.length_a   1.000
_cell.length_b   1.000
_cell.length_c   1.000
_cell.angle_alpha   90.00
_cell.angle_beta   90.00
_cell.angle_gamma   90.00
#
_symmetry.space_group_name_H-M   'P 1'
#
loop_
_entity.id
_entity.type
_entity.pdbx_description
1 polymer ?
#
loop_
_entity_poly.entity_id
_entity_poly.type
_entity_poly.pdbx_seq_one_letter_code
_entity_poly.pdbx_strand_id
1 'polypeptide(L)'
;MSNEQLFFGLSEALRKFPKETDRVLCHFCFKPKKVTNEVLASDNGRRSQIMISSIILLKTALDALPLLSKVLKEAKSCLLGNVYKTICENETYASIRERIGEVMDEDVLHTRVPFVARTQQCFAVKAGADGLLDMARRSFCDTSEAIHSLANKYRQDFKLPNLKIPFNNRQGFYFSIPQKDIQGKLPSKFIQVVKHGNNVHCSSRELASLNVRNKSAAKECWLRTALCLEALMDAIREDVLVLTVLSEVLCLLDMMVNSFAHTISTKPVDRYTRARFTCDGPLAIDSGRHPILESIHNDFIPNSVFLSEASNMAIVMGPNM
;
A
#
# COMPACT_ATOMS: atom_id res chain seq x y z
N MET A 1 -10.09 -23.93 -14.93
CA MET A 1 -8.83 -23.23 -15.24
C MET A 1 -7.78 -24.24 -15.67
N SER A 2 -6.81 -23.89 -16.51
CA SER A 2 -5.82 -24.85 -17.02
C SER A 2 -4.64 -25.13 -16.07
N ASN A 3 -4.36 -24.24 -15.11
CA ASN A 3 -3.35 -24.45 -14.07
C ASN A 3 -3.72 -23.69 -12.78
N GLU A 4 -4.40 -24.35 -11.86
CA GLU A 4 -4.89 -23.76 -10.60
C GLU A 4 -3.75 -23.47 -9.62
N GLN A 5 -2.73 -24.31 -9.56
CA GLN A 5 -1.57 -24.13 -8.69
C GLN A 5 -0.84 -22.82 -9.02
N LEU A 6 -0.64 -22.54 -10.31
CA LEU A 6 -0.03 -21.30 -10.78
C LEU A 6 -0.89 -20.08 -10.42
N PHE A 7 -2.21 -20.18 -10.57
CA PHE A 7 -3.13 -19.09 -10.24
C PHE A 7 -3.07 -18.72 -8.75
N PHE A 8 -3.22 -19.71 -7.86
CA PHE A 8 -3.18 -19.46 -6.42
C PHE A 8 -1.78 -19.02 -5.96
N GLY A 9 -0.73 -19.64 -6.49
CA GLY A 9 0.65 -19.24 -6.20
C GLY A 9 0.95 -17.79 -6.60
N LEU A 10 0.52 -17.37 -7.80
CA LEU A 10 0.72 -15.99 -8.24
C LEU A 10 -0.15 -15.01 -7.45
N SER A 11 -1.39 -15.36 -7.14
CA SER A 11 -2.26 -14.50 -6.32
C SER A 11 -1.69 -14.30 -4.91
N GLU A 12 -1.10 -15.34 -4.31
CA GLU A 12 -0.41 -15.22 -3.02
C GLU A 12 0.87 -14.39 -3.12
N ALA A 13 1.70 -14.63 -4.13
CA ALA A 13 2.93 -13.86 -4.35
C ALA A 13 2.64 -12.37 -4.56
N LEU A 14 1.68 -12.03 -5.45
CA LEU A 14 1.28 -10.65 -5.72
C LEU A 14 0.70 -9.94 -4.49
N ARG A 15 0.05 -10.67 -3.57
CA ARG A 15 -0.47 -10.10 -2.32
C ARG A 15 0.63 -9.62 -1.37
N LYS A 16 1.84 -10.17 -1.48
CA LYS A 16 3.01 -9.75 -0.69
C LYS A 16 3.59 -8.42 -1.19
N PHE A 17 3.39 -8.08 -2.46
CA PHE A 17 3.83 -6.80 -3.00
C PHE A 17 2.95 -5.65 -2.47
N PRO A 18 3.54 -4.48 -2.20
CA PRO A 18 2.77 -3.32 -1.81
C PRO A 18 1.90 -2.82 -2.97
N LYS A 19 0.62 -2.52 -2.69
CA LYS A 19 -0.36 -2.09 -3.71
C LYS A 19 -0.06 -0.74 -4.39
N GLU A 20 0.93 0.01 -3.93
CA GLU A 20 1.30 1.34 -4.45
C GLU A 20 2.73 1.33 -5.01
N THR A 21 3.19 0.19 -5.54
CA THR A 21 4.58 0.05 -6.04
C THR A 21 4.87 1.05 -7.15
N ASP A 22 3.94 1.26 -8.08
CA ASP A 22 4.03 2.23 -9.17
C ASP A 22 4.26 3.67 -8.68
N ARG A 23 3.43 4.11 -7.72
CA ARG A 23 3.49 5.45 -7.15
C ARG A 23 4.79 5.67 -6.38
N VAL A 24 5.26 4.64 -5.69
CA VAL A 24 6.53 4.67 -4.96
C VAL A 24 7.69 4.87 -5.93
N LEU A 25 7.68 4.16 -7.06
CA LEU A 25 8.76 4.22 -8.03
C LEU A 25 8.88 5.58 -8.70
N CYS A 26 7.78 6.29 -8.91
CA CYS A 26 7.81 7.69 -9.35
C CYS A 26 8.61 8.61 -8.41
N HIS A 27 8.72 8.31 -7.12
CA HIS A 27 9.50 9.14 -6.18
C HIS A 27 11.01 9.02 -6.40
N PHE A 28 11.48 7.91 -6.98
CA PHE A 28 12.89 7.75 -7.33
C PHE A 28 13.24 8.50 -8.62
N CYS A 29 12.30 8.66 -9.56
CA CYS A 29 12.52 9.35 -10.84
C CYS A 29 12.87 10.85 -10.69
N PHE A 30 12.46 11.51 -9.60
CA PHE A 30 12.67 12.95 -9.41
C PHE A 30 13.69 13.25 -8.31
N LYS A 31 14.75 13.99 -8.65
CA LYS A 31 15.66 14.62 -7.68
C LYS A 31 15.29 16.10 -7.53
N PRO A 32 14.74 16.53 -6.39
CA PRO A 32 14.48 17.95 -6.17
C PRO A 32 15.81 18.73 -6.10
N LYS A 33 15.84 19.93 -6.70
CA LYS A 33 17.04 20.80 -6.71
C LYS A 33 17.35 21.31 -5.29
N LYS A 34 18.64 21.37 -4.93
CA LYS A 34 19.11 21.80 -3.58
C LYS A 34 18.62 23.20 -3.18
N VAL A 35 18.49 24.14 -4.12
CA VAL A 35 18.02 25.53 -3.88
C VAL A 35 16.58 25.58 -3.32
N THR A 36 15.77 24.56 -3.58
CA THR A 36 14.38 24.47 -3.09
C THR A 36 14.28 23.90 -1.67
N ASN A 37 15.38 23.41 -1.08
CA ASN A 37 15.38 22.80 0.27
C ASN A 37 15.55 23.83 1.40
N GLU A 38 16.13 24.99 1.14
CA GLU A 38 16.35 26.04 2.15
C GLU A 38 15.07 26.85 2.45
N VAL A 39 14.24 27.09 1.43
CA VAL A 39 12.99 27.87 1.55
C VAL A 39 11.86 27.09 2.27
N LEU A 40 12.03 25.78 2.46
CA LEU A 40 10.95 24.84 2.82
C LEU A 40 11.21 24.05 4.13
N ALA A 41 11.85 24.68 5.12
CA ALA A 41 12.17 24.07 6.43
C ALA A 41 10.98 23.39 7.15
N SER A 42 9.74 23.87 6.93
CA SER A 42 8.52 23.22 7.44
C SER A 42 8.16 21.94 6.65
N ASP A 43 8.36 21.95 5.34
CA ASP A 43 8.00 20.89 4.38
C ASP A 43 9.05 19.76 4.29
N ASN A 44 10.29 20.04 4.71
CA ASN A 44 11.40 19.07 4.70
C ASN A 44 11.04 17.78 5.46
N GLY A 45 10.34 17.87 6.60
CA GLY A 45 9.96 16.70 7.38
C GLY A 45 8.98 15.76 6.66
N ARG A 46 8.01 16.31 5.91
CA ARG A 46 7.06 15.51 5.14
C ARG A 46 7.74 14.85 3.94
N ARG A 47 8.66 15.56 3.29
CA ARG A 47 9.46 15.01 2.19
C ARG A 47 10.35 13.87 2.65
N SER A 48 11.08 14.06 3.75
CA SER A 48 11.88 13.02 4.39
C SER A 48 11.01 11.81 4.76
N GLN A 49 9.80 12.04 5.29
CA GLN A 49 8.87 10.95 5.60
C GLN A 49 8.46 10.14 4.35
N ILE A 50 8.10 10.82 3.26
CA ILE A 50 7.72 10.17 1.99
C ILE A 50 8.90 9.38 1.44
N MET A 51 10.09 9.99 1.44
CA MET A 51 11.35 9.37 1.01
C MET A 51 11.63 8.06 1.75
N ILE A 52 11.61 8.09 3.09
CA ILE A 52 11.81 6.89 3.93
C ILE A 52 10.74 5.85 3.63
N SER A 53 9.48 6.26 3.53
CA SER A 53 8.37 5.36 3.21
C SER A 53 8.57 4.66 1.86
N SER A 54 9.08 5.36 0.85
CA SER A 54 9.35 4.81 -0.47
C SER A 54 10.45 3.75 -0.44
N ILE A 55 11.52 3.96 0.33
CA ILE A 55 12.58 2.93 0.48
C ILE A 55 12.07 1.70 1.24
N ILE A 56 11.29 1.89 2.32
CA ILE A 56 10.67 0.76 3.05
C ILE A 56 9.76 -0.06 2.12
N LEU A 57 9.01 0.61 1.25
CA LEU A 57 8.15 -0.03 0.26
C LEU A 57 8.97 -0.79 -0.80
N LEU A 58 10.06 -0.20 -1.29
CA LEU A 58 10.98 -0.86 -2.20
C LEU A 58 11.60 -2.12 -1.55
N LYS A 59 12.10 -2.02 -0.32
CA LYS A 59 12.60 -3.18 0.46
C LYS A 59 11.57 -4.30 0.50
N THR A 60 10.33 -3.96 0.87
CA THR A 60 9.22 -4.93 0.95
C THR A 60 8.93 -5.59 -0.41
N ALA A 61 8.98 -4.83 -1.50
CA ALA A 61 8.78 -5.38 -2.84
C ALA A 61 9.93 -6.31 -3.26
N LEU A 62 11.18 -5.93 -2.99
CA LEU A 62 12.36 -6.75 -3.29
C LEU A 62 12.38 -8.05 -2.45
N ASP A 63 11.97 -7.99 -1.18
CA ASP A 63 11.83 -9.17 -0.31
C ASP A 63 10.76 -10.16 -0.81
N ALA A 64 9.79 -9.70 -1.61
CA ALA A 64 8.76 -10.55 -2.19
C ALA A 64 9.19 -11.22 -3.52
N LEU A 65 10.24 -10.73 -4.19
CA LEU A 65 10.72 -11.26 -5.47
C LEU A 65 11.09 -12.75 -5.44
N PRO A 66 11.77 -13.29 -4.40
CA PRO A 66 12.10 -14.72 -4.36
C PRO A 66 10.87 -15.63 -4.40
N LEU A 67 9.77 -15.23 -3.75
CA LEU A 67 8.51 -15.97 -3.80
C LEU A 67 7.90 -15.95 -5.21
N LEU A 68 7.92 -14.78 -5.87
CA LEU A 68 7.45 -14.64 -7.23
C LEU A 68 8.27 -15.50 -8.22
N SER A 69 9.60 -15.51 -8.07
CA SER A 69 10.52 -16.33 -8.87
C SER A 69 10.20 -17.82 -8.75
N LYS A 70 9.99 -18.31 -7.53
CA LYS A 70 9.65 -19.72 -7.29
C LYS A 70 8.37 -20.15 -8.03
N VAL A 71 7.35 -19.29 -8.04
CA VAL A 71 6.07 -19.58 -8.70
C VAL A 71 6.18 -19.51 -10.23
N LEU A 72 6.91 -18.51 -10.75
CA LEU A 72 7.05 -18.31 -12.19
C LEU A 72 7.97 -19.34 -12.87
N LYS A 73 8.89 -19.96 -12.13
CA LYS A 73 9.86 -20.94 -12.67
C LYS A 73 9.20 -22.11 -13.41
N GLU A 74 8.01 -22.53 -12.98
CA GLU A 74 7.27 -23.65 -13.58
C GLU A 74 6.25 -23.20 -14.65
N ALA A 75 6.17 -21.91 -14.94
CA ALA A 75 5.22 -21.38 -15.89
C ALA A 75 5.60 -21.75 -17.34
N LYS A 76 4.69 -22.42 -18.06
CA LYS A 76 4.90 -22.86 -19.46
C LYS A 76 4.61 -21.79 -20.51
N SER A 77 3.98 -20.69 -20.12
CA SER A 77 3.60 -19.61 -21.06
C SER A 77 4.83 -18.79 -21.47
N CYS A 78 4.97 -18.51 -22.77
CA CYS A 78 6.07 -17.68 -23.29
C CYS A 78 6.12 -16.29 -22.60
N LEU A 79 4.95 -15.66 -22.39
CA LEU A 79 4.87 -14.37 -21.71
C LEU A 79 5.39 -14.45 -20.26
N LEU A 80 4.97 -15.47 -19.51
CA LEU A 80 5.39 -15.66 -18.12
C LEU A 80 6.87 -16.06 -18.02
N GLY A 81 7.36 -16.84 -18.99
CA GLY A 81 8.79 -17.17 -19.12
C GLY A 81 9.65 -15.94 -19.41
N ASN A 82 9.18 -15.02 -20.25
CA ASN A 82 9.86 -13.74 -20.48
C ASN A 82 9.87 -12.88 -19.20
N VAL A 83 8.74 -12.80 -18.49
CA VAL A 83 8.66 -12.13 -17.20
C VAL A 83 9.65 -12.71 -16.19
N TYR A 84 9.76 -14.03 -16.11
CA TYR A 84 10.74 -14.71 -15.26
C TYR A 84 12.18 -14.31 -15.61
N LYS A 85 12.56 -14.35 -16.90
CA LYS A 85 13.90 -13.96 -17.35
C LYS A 85 14.22 -12.49 -17.07
N THR A 86 13.28 -11.59 -17.34
CA THR A 86 13.50 -10.14 -17.18
C THR A 86 13.60 -9.73 -15.71
N ILE A 87 12.79 -10.33 -14.83
CA ILE A 87 12.74 -9.93 -13.41
C ILE A 87 13.55 -10.85 -12.50
N CYS A 88 13.34 -12.16 -12.60
CA CYS A 88 13.85 -13.12 -11.61
C CYS A 88 15.31 -13.49 -11.85
N GLU A 89 15.81 -13.42 -13.09
CA GLU A 89 17.22 -13.67 -13.42
C GLU A 89 18.08 -12.39 -13.37
N ASN A 90 17.47 -11.22 -13.12
CA ASN A 90 18.18 -9.96 -13.09
C ASN A 90 18.85 -9.72 -11.72
N GLU A 91 20.18 -9.84 -11.70
CA GLU A 91 21.02 -9.67 -10.50
C GLU A 91 20.97 -8.25 -9.91
N THR A 92 20.58 -7.23 -10.70
CA THR A 92 20.46 -5.85 -10.23
C THR A 92 19.47 -5.74 -9.07
N TYR A 93 18.37 -6.50 -9.07
CA TYR A 93 17.43 -6.48 -7.94
C TYR A 93 18.04 -7.01 -6.63
N ALA A 94 18.91 -8.03 -6.74
CA ALA A 94 19.62 -8.58 -5.58
C ALA A 94 20.65 -7.57 -5.06
N SER A 95 21.39 -6.91 -5.96
CA SER A 95 22.34 -5.84 -5.62
C SER A 95 21.64 -4.65 -4.91
N ILE A 96 20.50 -4.19 -5.42
CA ILE A 96 19.71 -3.13 -4.76
C ILE A 96 19.27 -3.58 -3.36
N ARG A 97 18.79 -4.83 -3.22
CA ARG A 97 18.35 -5.39 -1.94
C ARG A 97 19.49 -5.43 -0.92
N GLU A 98 20.69 -5.84 -1.34
CA GLU A 98 21.88 -5.87 -0.49
C GLU A 98 22.27 -4.46 -0.02
N ARG A 99 22.38 -3.49 -0.94
CA ARG A 99 22.66 -2.08 -0.60
C ARG A 99 21.65 -1.49 0.39
N ILE A 100 20.37 -1.86 0.26
CA ILE A 100 19.34 -1.47 1.23
C ILE A 100 19.58 -2.13 2.59
N GLY A 101 19.87 -3.44 2.62
CA GLY A 101 20.12 -4.21 3.84
C GLY A 101 21.40 -3.80 4.60
N GLU A 102 22.38 -3.18 3.93
CA GLU A 102 23.56 -2.63 4.59
C GLU A 102 23.21 -1.48 5.54
N VAL A 103 22.31 -0.58 5.12
CA VAL A 103 21.96 0.66 5.82
C VAL A 103 20.71 0.51 6.68
N MET A 104 19.69 -0.19 6.18
CA MET A 104 18.40 -0.32 6.83
C MET A 104 18.38 -1.45 7.84
N ASP A 105 17.53 -1.31 8.85
CA ASP A 105 17.27 -2.38 9.81
C ASP A 105 16.38 -3.48 9.17
N GLU A 106 16.68 -4.74 9.47
CA GLU A 106 16.01 -5.91 8.86
C GLU A 106 14.55 -6.02 9.28
N ASP A 107 14.23 -5.64 10.52
CA ASP A 107 12.89 -5.74 11.10
C ASP A 107 11.91 -4.67 10.57
N VAL A 108 12.40 -3.80 9.67
CA VAL A 108 11.61 -2.71 9.11
C VAL A 108 10.64 -3.25 8.07
N LEU A 109 9.35 -3.08 8.35
CA LEU A 109 8.25 -3.55 7.52
C LEU A 109 7.30 -2.42 7.15
N HIS A 110 6.81 -2.44 5.91
CA HIS A 110 5.73 -1.56 5.51
C HIS A 110 4.43 -1.90 6.23
N THR A 111 3.81 -0.91 6.86
CA THR A 111 2.51 -1.05 7.51
C THR A 111 1.59 0.13 7.19
N ARG A 112 0.29 -0.14 7.17
CA ARG A 112 -0.77 0.86 6.96
C ARG A 112 -1.30 1.45 8.25
N VAL A 113 -0.93 0.87 9.40
CA VAL A 113 -1.35 1.38 10.72
C VAL A 113 -0.58 2.68 10.99
N PRO A 114 -1.23 3.85 11.10
CA PRO A 114 -0.52 5.13 10.97
C PRO A 114 0.58 5.37 12.02
N PHE A 115 0.34 4.99 13.28
CA PHE A 115 1.35 5.13 14.33
C PHE A 115 2.50 4.14 14.15
N VAL A 116 2.20 2.88 13.84
CA VAL A 116 3.23 1.85 13.58
C VAL A 116 4.07 2.25 12.37
N ALA A 117 3.46 2.80 11.31
CA ALA A 117 4.18 3.32 10.15
C ALA A 117 5.15 4.44 10.53
N ARG A 118 4.73 5.36 11.40
CA ARG A 118 5.61 6.41 11.93
C ARG A 118 6.78 5.82 12.72
N THR A 119 6.52 4.82 13.56
CA THR A 119 7.57 4.12 14.30
C THR A 119 8.55 3.46 13.35
N GLN A 120 8.07 2.66 12.39
CA GLN A 120 8.89 2.02 11.37
C GLN A 120 9.76 3.03 10.59
N GLN A 121 9.22 4.21 10.28
CA GLN A 121 9.98 5.29 9.64
C GLN A 121 11.06 5.91 10.53
N CYS A 122 10.85 5.99 11.85
CA CYS A 122 11.86 6.53 12.78
C CYS A 122 13.00 5.53 13.03
N PHE A 123 12.69 4.24 12.98
CA PHE A 123 13.63 3.14 13.22
C PHE A 123 14.10 2.46 11.92
N ALA A 124 13.97 3.15 10.78
CA ALA A 124 14.25 2.56 9.46
C ALA A 124 15.74 2.21 9.22
N VAL A 125 16.65 2.98 9.82
CA VAL A 125 18.11 2.82 9.71
C VAL A 125 18.66 2.11 10.94
N LYS A 126 19.72 1.30 10.80
CA LYS A 126 20.36 0.60 11.91
C LYS A 126 20.77 1.54 13.05
N ALA A 127 20.79 1.03 14.29
CA ALA A 127 21.24 1.79 15.45
C ALA A 127 22.73 2.15 15.34
N GLY A 128 23.14 3.30 15.89
CA GLY A 128 24.54 3.75 15.86
C GLY A 128 25.01 4.38 14.54
N ALA A 129 24.14 4.50 13.53
CA ALA A 129 24.46 5.18 12.27
C ALA A 129 24.63 6.70 12.43
N ASP A 130 23.85 7.33 13.32
CA ASP A 130 23.94 8.76 13.67
C ASP A 130 23.53 8.97 15.14
N GLY A 131 24.42 9.56 15.94
CA GLY A 131 24.15 9.84 17.35
C GLY A 131 22.99 10.83 17.56
N LEU A 132 22.78 11.77 16.63
CA LEU A 132 21.67 12.73 16.69
C LEU A 132 20.33 12.03 16.38
N LEU A 133 20.33 11.05 15.47
CA LEU A 133 19.18 10.20 15.19
C LEU A 133 18.79 9.38 16.42
N ASP A 134 19.76 8.79 17.10
CA ASP A 134 19.50 7.98 18.30
C ASP A 134 18.95 8.81 19.46
N MET A 135 19.41 10.06 19.63
CA MET A 135 18.79 11.00 20.58
C MET A 135 17.35 11.36 20.20
N ALA A 136 17.08 11.60 18.92
CA ALA A 136 15.74 11.89 18.43
C ALA A 136 14.79 10.70 18.67
N ARG A 137 15.27 9.46 18.44
CA ARG A 137 14.54 8.22 18.71
C ARG A 137 14.17 8.07 20.18
N ARG A 138 15.09 8.35 21.10
CA ARG A 138 14.81 8.36 22.54
C ARG A 138 13.69 9.33 22.89
N SER A 139 13.78 10.58 22.42
CA SER A 139 12.74 11.59 22.61
C SER A 139 11.37 11.14 22.05
N PHE A 140 11.36 10.46 20.91
CA PHE A 140 10.13 9.89 20.34
C PHE A 140 9.54 8.77 21.22
N CYS A 141 10.37 7.87 21.74
CA CYS A 141 9.95 6.82 22.67
C CYS A 141 9.43 7.40 23.98
N ASP A 142 10.18 8.29 24.62
CA ASP A 142 9.83 8.91 25.91
C ASP A 142 8.49 9.65 25.82
N THR A 143 8.28 10.40 24.73
CA THR A 143 7.01 11.11 24.52
C THR A 143 5.85 10.15 24.24
N SER A 144 6.09 9.04 23.54
CA SER A 144 5.07 8.01 23.31
C SER A 144 4.68 7.32 24.62
N GLU A 145 5.67 6.93 25.42
CA GLU A 145 5.46 6.32 26.74
C GLU A 145 4.74 7.27 27.70
N ALA A 146 5.08 8.56 27.69
CA ALA A 146 4.38 9.58 28.47
C ALA A 146 2.89 9.71 28.07
N ILE A 147 2.55 9.56 26.78
CA ILE A 147 1.15 9.55 26.31
C ILE A 147 0.40 8.34 26.84
N HIS A 148 1.01 7.14 26.77
CA HIS A 148 0.42 5.92 27.30
C HIS A 148 0.27 5.98 28.83
N SER A 149 1.25 6.54 29.53
CA SER A 149 1.23 6.75 30.97
C SER A 149 0.15 7.74 31.39
N LEU A 150 -0.04 8.83 30.63
CA LEU A 150 -1.13 9.79 30.86
C LEU A 150 -2.51 9.12 30.70
N ALA A 151 -2.68 8.27 29.69
CA ALA A 151 -3.91 7.51 29.51
C ALA A 151 -4.18 6.57 30.69
N ASN A 152 -3.16 5.88 31.20
CA ASN A 152 -3.28 5.04 32.39
C ASN A 152 -3.71 5.82 33.64
N LYS A 153 -3.09 6.99 33.87
CA LYS A 153 -3.49 7.89 34.97
C LYS A 153 -4.97 8.28 34.86
N TYR A 154 -5.42 8.67 33.67
CA TYR A 154 -6.81 9.09 33.46
C TYR A 154 -7.81 7.92 33.60
N ARG A 155 -7.43 6.69 33.25
CA ARG A 155 -8.25 5.49 33.51
C ARG A 155 -8.50 5.31 35.01
N GLN A 156 -7.47 5.51 35.83
CA GLN A 156 -7.53 5.36 37.29
C GLN A 156 -8.27 6.52 37.95
N ASP A 157 -7.85 7.76 37.67
CA ASP A 157 -8.36 8.97 38.31
C ASP A 157 -9.86 9.19 38.05
N PHE A 158 -10.31 8.92 36.82
CA PHE A 158 -11.68 9.15 36.39
C PHE A 158 -12.54 7.88 36.32
N LYS A 159 -12.00 6.73 36.74
CA LYS A 159 -12.68 5.42 36.69
C LYS A 159 -13.25 5.10 35.30
N LEU A 160 -12.44 5.31 34.26
CA LEU A 160 -12.79 5.07 32.85
C LEU A 160 -12.04 3.85 32.31
N PRO A 161 -12.45 2.61 32.63
CA PRO A 161 -11.66 1.41 32.34
C PRO A 161 -11.46 1.17 30.84
N ASN A 162 -12.44 1.50 29.99
CA ASN A 162 -12.35 1.24 28.55
C ASN A 162 -11.85 2.45 27.74
N LEU A 163 -11.21 3.43 28.38
CA LEU A 163 -10.60 4.57 27.67
C LEU A 163 -9.48 4.07 26.75
N LYS A 164 -9.63 4.35 25.45
CA LYS A 164 -8.65 4.03 24.40
C LYS A 164 -7.91 5.29 23.96
N ILE A 165 -6.71 5.10 23.41
CA ILE A 165 -5.88 6.15 22.82
C ILE A 165 -5.56 5.86 21.36
N PRO A 166 -6.56 5.89 20.47
CA PRO A 166 -6.32 5.83 19.04
C PRO A 166 -5.44 7.00 18.56
N PHE A 167 -4.74 6.75 17.45
CA PHE A 167 -3.89 7.72 16.77
C PHE A 167 -4.43 8.01 15.37
N ASN A 168 -4.37 9.27 14.94
CA ASN A 168 -4.66 9.69 13.58
C ASN A 168 -3.63 10.74 13.11
N ASN A 169 -3.21 10.68 11.85
CA ASN A 169 -2.23 11.60 11.26
C ASN A 169 -2.61 13.08 11.38
N ARG A 170 -3.91 13.42 11.37
CA ARG A 170 -4.37 14.82 11.45
C ARG A 170 -4.26 15.40 12.86
N GLN A 171 -4.71 14.66 13.88
CA GLN A 171 -4.89 15.17 15.25
C GLN A 171 -3.89 14.59 16.27
N GLY A 172 -3.12 13.57 15.89
CA GLY A 172 -2.28 12.81 16.80
C GLY A 172 -3.08 11.81 17.64
N PHE A 173 -2.63 11.56 18.86
CA PHE A 173 -3.35 10.74 19.84
C PHE A 173 -4.53 11.52 20.41
N TYR A 174 -5.64 10.82 20.63
CA TYR A 174 -6.83 11.37 21.27
C TYR A 174 -7.46 10.31 22.16
N PHE A 175 -8.23 10.73 23.16
CA PHE A 175 -8.98 9.82 24.01
C PHE A 175 -10.27 9.42 23.31
N SER A 176 -10.56 8.12 23.29
CA SER A 176 -11.85 7.57 22.85
C SER A 176 -12.46 6.82 24.02
N ILE A 177 -13.58 7.35 24.52
CA ILE A 177 -14.26 6.85 25.72
C ILE A 177 -15.63 6.32 25.29
N PRO A 178 -15.99 5.07 25.59
CA PRO A 178 -17.34 4.58 25.33
C PRO A 178 -18.38 5.39 26.10
N GLN A 179 -19.48 5.77 25.44
CA GLN A 179 -20.52 6.58 26.07
C GLN A 179 -21.12 5.91 27.32
N LYS A 180 -21.12 4.57 27.35
CA LYS A 180 -21.58 3.75 28.49
C LYS A 180 -20.78 3.98 29.77
N ASP A 181 -19.52 4.36 29.64
CA ASP A 181 -18.61 4.57 30.78
C ASP A 181 -18.72 6.00 31.34
N ILE A 182 -19.44 6.88 30.64
CA ILE A 182 -19.61 8.29 31.04
C ILE A 182 -20.85 8.41 31.93
N GLN A 183 -20.63 8.37 33.25
CA GLN A 183 -21.68 8.64 34.23
C GLN A 183 -21.78 10.16 34.49
N GLY A 184 -22.71 10.82 33.81
CA GLY A 184 -22.95 12.26 33.96
C GLY A 184 -22.06 13.14 33.07
N LYS A 185 -21.51 14.22 33.64
CA LYS A 185 -20.70 15.19 32.89
C LYS A 185 -19.23 14.80 32.92
N LEU A 186 -18.57 14.82 31.76
CA LEU A 186 -17.13 14.60 31.65
C LEU A 186 -16.35 15.64 32.49
N PRO A 187 -15.25 15.23 33.16
CA PRO A 187 -14.37 16.14 33.89
C PRO A 187 -13.90 17.33 33.03
N SER A 188 -13.73 18.50 33.65
CA SER A 188 -13.30 19.73 32.99
C SER A 188 -11.88 19.67 32.38
N LYS A 189 -11.10 18.64 32.72
CA LYS A 189 -9.79 18.35 32.09
C LYS A 189 -9.91 17.95 30.61
N PHE A 190 -11.05 17.41 30.19
CA PHE A 190 -11.28 17.03 28.80
C PHE A 190 -11.72 18.24 27.97
N ILE A 191 -11.02 18.46 26.86
CA ILE A 191 -11.30 19.51 25.89
C ILE A 191 -11.63 18.90 24.53
N GLN A 192 -12.22 19.69 23.63
CA GLN A 192 -12.57 19.25 22.27
C GLN A 192 -13.41 17.95 22.26
N VAL A 193 -14.45 17.93 23.10
CA VAL A 193 -15.33 16.78 23.25
C VAL A 193 -16.26 16.69 22.04
N VAL A 194 -16.12 15.63 21.25
CA VAL A 194 -16.93 15.36 20.06
C VAL A 194 -17.52 13.97 20.16
N LYS A 195 -18.84 13.84 19.98
CA LYS A 195 -19.51 12.54 19.98
C LYS A 195 -19.35 11.87 18.61
N HIS A 196 -18.90 10.63 18.59
CA HIS A 196 -18.68 9.86 17.37
C HIS A 196 -19.23 8.43 17.53
N GLY A 197 -20.46 8.23 17.05
CA GLY A 197 -21.21 6.99 17.27
C GLY A 197 -21.42 6.71 18.76
N ASN A 198 -21.01 5.51 19.19
CA ASN A 198 -21.11 5.06 20.59
C ASN A 198 -19.93 5.50 21.47
N ASN A 199 -18.97 6.25 20.92
CA ASN A 199 -17.81 6.75 21.64
C ASN A 199 -17.81 8.28 21.68
N VAL A 200 -17.15 8.84 22.69
CA VAL A 200 -16.84 10.26 22.82
C VAL A 200 -15.34 10.43 22.61
N HIS A 201 -14.99 11.27 21.65
CA HIS A 201 -13.62 11.64 21.35
C HIS A 201 -13.29 12.94 22.08
N CYS A 202 -12.18 12.98 22.79
CA CYS A 202 -11.74 14.17 23.50
C CYS A 202 -10.22 14.24 23.59
N SER A 203 -9.71 15.40 23.97
CA SER A 203 -8.29 15.65 24.22
C SER A 203 -8.11 16.26 25.61
N SER A 204 -6.87 16.52 26.02
CA SER A 204 -6.54 17.28 27.22
C SER A 204 -5.39 18.24 26.91
N ARG A 205 -5.18 19.27 27.74
CA ARG A 205 -4.03 20.18 27.57
C ARG A 205 -2.70 19.43 27.67
N GLU A 206 -2.62 18.47 28.60
CA GLU A 206 -1.47 17.59 28.80
C GLU A 206 -1.21 16.72 27.55
N LEU A 207 -2.27 16.09 27.01
CA LEU A 207 -2.17 15.26 25.81
C LEU A 207 -1.79 16.09 24.56
N ALA A 208 -2.36 17.29 24.42
CA ALA A 208 -2.03 18.19 23.32
C ALA A 208 -0.56 18.60 23.35
N SER A 209 -0.01 18.91 24.54
CA SER A 209 1.41 19.22 24.71
C SER A 209 2.31 18.02 24.33
N LEU A 210 1.96 16.83 24.80
CA LEU A 210 2.69 15.60 24.46
C LEU A 210 2.62 15.27 22.97
N ASN A 211 1.47 15.46 22.32
CA ASN A 211 1.32 15.28 20.88
C ASN A 211 2.22 16.22 20.07
N VAL A 212 2.34 17.49 20.48
CA VAL A 212 3.24 18.45 19.82
C VAL A 212 4.69 17.99 19.96
N ARG A 213 5.11 17.58 21.16
CA ARG A 213 6.47 17.06 21.40
C ARG A 213 6.76 15.79 20.61
N ASN A 214 5.83 14.82 20.60
CA ASN A 214 5.96 13.57 19.85
C ASN A 214 6.06 13.82 18.34
N LYS A 215 5.22 14.74 17.81
CA LYS A 215 5.28 15.13 16.39
C LYS A 215 6.62 15.80 16.04
N SER A 216 7.16 16.65 16.91
CA SER A 216 8.48 17.26 16.71
C SER A 216 9.60 16.23 16.75
N ALA A 217 9.58 15.30 17.71
CA ALA A 217 10.57 14.23 17.81
C ALA A 217 10.55 13.32 16.58
N ALA A 218 9.36 12.94 16.09
CA ALA A 218 9.22 12.19 14.85
C ALA A 218 9.75 12.95 13.63
N LYS A 219 9.49 14.27 13.54
CA LYS A 219 10.02 15.11 12.45
C LYS A 219 11.55 15.11 12.42
N GLU A 220 12.18 15.25 13.60
CA GLU A 220 13.64 15.19 13.69
C GLU A 220 14.19 13.82 13.32
N CYS A 221 13.53 12.73 13.77
CA CYS A 221 13.89 11.38 13.35
C CYS A 221 13.88 11.24 11.83
N TRP A 222 12.82 11.72 11.15
CA TRP A 222 12.73 11.63 9.70
C TRP A 222 13.81 12.44 9.00
N LEU A 223 14.10 13.66 9.48
CA LEU A 223 15.14 14.49 8.89
C LEU A 223 16.51 13.80 8.95
N ARG A 224 16.89 13.29 10.14
CA ARG A 224 18.15 12.59 10.35
C ARG A 224 18.24 11.29 9.56
N THR A 225 17.16 10.51 9.57
CA THR A 225 17.06 9.27 8.80
C THR A 225 17.21 9.55 7.31
N ALA A 226 16.60 10.61 6.78
CA ALA A 226 16.74 10.99 5.37
C ALA A 226 18.19 11.33 5.01
N LEU A 227 18.92 12.04 5.88
CA LEU A 227 20.35 12.34 5.67
C LEU A 227 21.19 11.05 5.56
N CYS A 228 20.95 10.07 6.43
CA CYS A 228 21.63 8.77 6.36
C CYS A 228 21.31 8.02 5.06
N LEU A 229 20.13 8.24 4.47
CA LEU A 229 19.65 7.54 3.28
C LEU A 229 19.97 8.28 1.96
N GLU A 230 20.55 9.50 1.99
CA GLU A 230 20.78 10.28 0.77
C GLU A 230 21.67 9.55 -0.25
N ALA A 231 22.79 8.99 0.20
CA ALA A 231 23.72 8.25 -0.66
C ALA A 231 23.06 6.99 -1.24
N LEU A 232 22.33 6.24 -0.41
CA LEU A 232 21.58 5.05 -0.84
C LEU A 232 20.54 5.44 -1.91
N MET A 233 19.84 6.55 -1.73
CA MET A 233 18.87 7.01 -2.71
C MET A 233 19.51 7.39 -4.05
N ASP A 234 20.66 8.05 -4.03
CA ASP A 234 21.38 8.36 -5.27
C ASP A 234 21.82 7.07 -5.99
N ALA A 235 22.27 6.05 -5.26
CA ALA A 235 22.60 4.74 -5.84
C ALA A 235 21.38 3.96 -6.35
N ILE A 236 20.19 4.11 -5.73
CA ILE A 236 18.94 3.49 -6.23
C ILE A 236 18.47 4.19 -7.51
N ARG A 237 18.68 5.50 -7.63
CA ARG A 237 18.28 6.28 -8.81
C ARG A 237 19.00 5.88 -10.08
N GLU A 238 20.24 5.39 -9.96
CA GLU A 238 20.99 4.87 -11.11
C GLU A 238 20.30 3.63 -11.73
N ASP A 239 19.57 2.86 -10.92
CA ASP A 239 18.86 1.65 -11.35
C ASP A 239 17.36 1.89 -11.63
N VAL A 240 16.92 3.14 -11.78
CA VAL A 240 15.48 3.47 -11.86
C VAL A 240 14.77 2.78 -13.02
N LEU A 241 15.46 2.55 -14.15
CA LEU A 241 14.91 1.86 -15.32
C LEU A 241 14.51 0.42 -15.02
N VAL A 242 15.34 -0.28 -14.23
CA VAL A 242 15.07 -1.67 -13.84
C VAL A 242 13.88 -1.72 -12.88
N LEU A 243 13.74 -0.70 -12.03
CA LEU A 243 12.58 -0.58 -11.15
C LEU A 243 11.29 -0.27 -11.91
N THR A 244 11.31 0.58 -12.95
CA THR A 244 10.11 0.83 -13.77
C THR A 244 9.63 -0.42 -14.48
N VAL A 245 10.54 -1.24 -14.99
CA VAL A 245 10.21 -2.54 -15.61
C VAL A 245 9.56 -3.48 -14.59
N LEU A 246 10.06 -3.51 -13.35
CA LEU A 246 9.41 -4.27 -12.27
C LEU A 246 7.97 -3.83 -12.05
N SER A 247 7.71 -2.51 -12.03
CA SER A 247 6.35 -1.98 -11.89
C SER A 247 5.43 -2.45 -13.00
N GLU A 248 5.86 -2.33 -14.26
CA GLU A 248 5.05 -2.71 -15.42
C GLU A 248 4.71 -4.19 -15.41
N VAL A 249 5.69 -5.03 -15.06
CA VAL A 249 5.49 -6.47 -14.92
C VAL A 249 4.50 -6.79 -13.80
N LEU A 250 4.63 -6.15 -12.63
CA LEU A 250 3.69 -6.37 -11.52
C LEU A 250 2.27 -5.96 -11.91
N CYS A 251 2.10 -4.83 -12.62
CA CYS A 251 0.80 -4.40 -13.14
C CYS A 251 0.22 -5.39 -14.17
N LEU A 252 1.05 -5.90 -15.08
CA LEU A 252 0.65 -6.90 -16.07
C LEU A 252 0.18 -8.19 -15.37
N LEU A 253 0.96 -8.67 -14.40
CA LEU A 253 0.61 -9.87 -13.62
C LEU A 253 -0.66 -9.65 -12.79
N ASP A 254 -0.84 -8.50 -12.15
CA ASP A 254 -2.05 -8.16 -11.39
C ASP A 254 -3.29 -8.15 -12.28
N MET A 255 -3.23 -7.51 -13.45
CA MET A 255 -4.30 -7.53 -14.45
C MET A 255 -4.63 -8.96 -14.90
N MET A 256 -3.62 -9.77 -15.22
CA MET A 256 -3.85 -11.14 -15.69
C MET A 256 -4.44 -12.04 -14.60
N VAL A 257 -3.90 -11.96 -13.38
CA VAL A 257 -4.25 -12.89 -12.29
C VAL A 257 -5.46 -12.39 -11.51
N ASN A 258 -5.36 -11.21 -10.90
CA ASN A 258 -6.37 -10.71 -9.97
C ASN A 258 -7.60 -10.10 -10.67
N SER A 259 -7.49 -9.73 -11.95
CA SER A 259 -8.65 -9.32 -12.76
C SER A 259 -9.16 -10.45 -13.66
N PHE A 260 -8.45 -10.80 -14.74
CA PHE A 260 -9.00 -11.72 -15.74
C PHE A 260 -9.15 -13.16 -15.24
N ALA A 261 -8.09 -13.77 -14.72
CA ALA A 261 -8.14 -15.15 -14.25
C ALA A 261 -9.09 -15.30 -13.06
N HIS A 262 -9.08 -14.35 -12.12
CA HIS A 262 -10.00 -14.35 -10.99
C HIS A 262 -11.47 -14.26 -11.43
N THR A 263 -11.78 -13.37 -12.38
CA THR A 263 -13.15 -13.23 -12.92
C THR A 263 -13.62 -14.51 -13.59
N ILE A 264 -12.75 -15.18 -14.36
CA ILE A 264 -13.08 -16.46 -14.99
C ILE A 264 -13.26 -17.56 -13.92
N SER A 265 -12.45 -17.55 -12.85
CA SER A 265 -12.49 -18.58 -11.80
C SER A 265 -13.71 -18.53 -10.89
N THR A 266 -14.30 -17.35 -10.71
CA THR A 266 -15.42 -17.11 -9.78
C THR A 266 -16.79 -17.26 -10.45
N LYS A 267 -16.81 -17.35 -11.78
CA LYS A 267 -18.03 -17.54 -12.56
C LYS A 267 -18.26 -19.03 -12.85
N PRO A 268 -19.51 -19.44 -13.11
CA PRO A 268 -19.80 -20.79 -13.57
C PRO A 268 -18.96 -21.19 -14.79
N VAL A 269 -18.71 -22.49 -14.92
CA VAL A 269 -18.01 -23.08 -16.07
C VAL A 269 -18.73 -22.66 -17.36
N ASP A 270 -17.95 -22.46 -18.44
CA ASP A 270 -18.43 -22.06 -19.78
C ASP A 270 -19.02 -20.63 -19.92
N ARG A 271 -18.84 -19.76 -18.91
CA ARG A 271 -19.26 -18.34 -19.02
C ARG A 271 -18.34 -17.47 -19.87
N TYR A 272 -17.05 -17.78 -19.88
CA TYR A 272 -16.06 -17.08 -20.68
C TYR A 272 -15.26 -18.06 -21.51
N THR A 273 -15.11 -17.75 -22.79
CA THR A 273 -14.38 -18.56 -23.75
C THR A 273 -13.30 -17.69 -24.41
N ARG A 274 -12.14 -18.30 -24.70
CA ARG A 274 -11.07 -17.61 -25.43
C ARG A 274 -11.54 -17.33 -26.86
N ALA A 275 -11.71 -16.05 -27.20
CA ALA A 275 -12.04 -15.63 -28.55
C ALA A 275 -10.94 -16.01 -29.56
N ARG A 276 -11.37 -16.31 -30.80
CA ARG A 276 -10.47 -16.48 -31.95
C ARG A 276 -10.53 -15.21 -32.78
N PHE A 277 -9.36 -14.63 -33.04
CA PHE A 277 -9.25 -13.44 -33.88
C PHE A 277 -9.03 -13.86 -35.33
N THR A 278 -9.74 -13.19 -36.24
CA THR A 278 -9.65 -13.35 -37.70
C THR A 278 -9.44 -11.97 -38.32
N CYS A 279 -8.62 -11.85 -39.36
CA CYS A 279 -8.31 -10.54 -39.97
C CYS A 279 -9.53 -9.87 -40.60
N ASP A 280 -10.33 -10.64 -41.34
CA ASP A 280 -11.40 -10.12 -42.20
C ASP A 280 -12.81 -10.55 -41.74
N GLY A 281 -12.93 -10.97 -40.48
CA GLY A 281 -14.15 -11.58 -39.94
C GLY A 281 -14.31 -13.06 -40.33
N PRO A 282 -15.51 -13.66 -40.13
CA PRO A 282 -16.73 -13.04 -39.59
C PRO A 282 -16.66 -12.79 -38.08
N LEU A 283 -17.43 -11.82 -37.57
CA LEU A 283 -17.73 -11.74 -36.15
C LEU A 283 -18.84 -12.74 -35.83
N ALA A 284 -18.49 -13.83 -35.15
CA ALA A 284 -19.43 -14.84 -34.71
C ALA A 284 -19.40 -14.92 -33.17
N ILE A 285 -20.53 -14.61 -32.55
CA ILE A 285 -20.78 -14.79 -31.12
C ILE A 285 -21.90 -15.81 -31.00
N ASP A 286 -21.60 -16.97 -30.44
CA ASP A 286 -22.62 -17.97 -30.13
C ASP A 286 -23.01 -17.86 -28.66
N SER A 287 -24.32 -17.76 -28.40
CA SER A 287 -24.89 -17.65 -27.05
C SER A 287 -24.25 -16.53 -26.20
N GLY A 288 -24.05 -15.36 -26.81
CA GLY A 288 -23.44 -14.19 -26.18
C GLY A 288 -24.28 -13.62 -25.04
N ARG A 289 -23.61 -13.15 -23.99
CA ARG A 289 -24.24 -12.51 -22.83
C ARG A 289 -23.62 -11.15 -22.55
N HIS A 290 -24.40 -10.23 -22.01
CA HIS A 290 -23.89 -8.92 -21.65
C HIS A 290 -23.17 -8.99 -20.30
N PRO A 291 -21.85 -8.74 -20.22
CA PRO A 291 -21.03 -9.06 -19.04
C PRO A 291 -21.42 -8.28 -17.77
N ILE A 292 -21.96 -7.06 -17.92
CA ILE A 292 -22.43 -6.25 -16.79
C ILE A 292 -23.86 -6.64 -16.37
N LEU A 293 -24.83 -6.61 -17.30
CA LEU A 293 -26.24 -6.90 -16.99
C LEU A 293 -26.46 -8.31 -16.43
N GLU A 294 -25.71 -9.31 -16.89
CA GLU A 294 -25.82 -10.68 -16.35
C GLU A 294 -25.39 -10.79 -14.88
N SER A 295 -24.60 -9.85 -14.38
CA SER A 295 -24.18 -9.83 -12.97
C SER A 295 -25.25 -9.23 -12.06
N ILE A 296 -26.20 -8.50 -12.64
CA ILE A 296 -27.28 -7.81 -11.94
C ILE A 296 -28.58 -8.63 -12.02
N HIS A 297 -28.84 -9.24 -13.18
CA HIS A 297 -30.06 -10.01 -13.45
C HIS A 297 -29.76 -11.51 -13.54
N ASN A 298 -30.50 -12.32 -12.78
CA ASN A 298 -30.32 -13.77 -12.76
C ASN A 298 -30.84 -14.46 -14.05
N ASP A 299 -31.87 -13.88 -14.69
CA ASP A 299 -32.58 -14.50 -15.83
C ASP A 299 -32.12 -13.93 -17.19
N PHE A 300 -30.82 -13.77 -17.38
CA PHE A 300 -30.28 -13.23 -18.64
C PHE A 300 -30.29 -14.30 -19.76
N ILE A 301 -31.05 -14.05 -20.83
CA ILE A 301 -31.15 -14.93 -22.01
C ILE A 301 -29.97 -14.64 -22.96
N PRO A 302 -29.13 -15.64 -23.30
CA PRO A 302 -28.05 -15.47 -24.26
C PRO A 302 -28.58 -15.29 -25.69
N ASN A 303 -27.88 -14.47 -26.50
CA ASN A 303 -28.22 -14.25 -27.92
C ASN A 303 -27.00 -14.44 -28.81
N SER A 304 -27.19 -15.06 -29.97
CA SER A 304 -26.14 -15.23 -30.96
C SER A 304 -26.11 -14.06 -31.95
N VAL A 305 -24.92 -13.67 -32.39
CA VAL A 305 -24.70 -12.62 -33.38
C VAL A 305 -23.73 -13.14 -34.43
N PHE A 306 -24.07 -12.95 -35.70
CA PHE A 306 -23.22 -13.27 -36.84
C PHE A 306 -23.17 -12.08 -37.78
N LEU A 307 -21.97 -11.57 -38.04
CA LEU A 307 -21.72 -10.54 -39.04
C LEU A 307 -20.59 -11.00 -39.94
N SER A 308 -20.80 -10.90 -41.24
CA SER A 308 -19.82 -11.21 -42.28
C SER A 308 -19.78 -10.10 -43.33
N GLU A 309 -18.84 -10.16 -44.27
CA GLU A 309 -18.81 -9.22 -45.39
C GLU A 309 -20.13 -9.20 -46.18
N ALA A 310 -20.75 -10.38 -46.37
CA ALA A 310 -22.04 -10.51 -47.04
C ALA A 310 -23.25 -10.11 -46.15
N SER A 311 -23.05 -9.96 -44.84
CA SER A 311 -24.10 -9.64 -43.85
C SER A 311 -23.56 -8.68 -42.80
N ASN A 312 -23.15 -7.49 -43.24
CA ASN A 312 -22.45 -6.50 -42.43
C ASN A 312 -23.39 -5.55 -41.66
N MET A 313 -24.70 -5.64 -41.86
CA MET A 313 -25.71 -4.81 -41.20
C MET A 313 -26.89 -5.67 -40.73
N ALA A 314 -27.29 -5.51 -39.47
CA ALA A 314 -28.45 -6.15 -38.87
C ALA A 314 -29.47 -5.10 -38.42
N ILE A 315 -30.69 -5.17 -38.93
CA ILE A 315 -31.81 -4.33 -38.48
C ILE A 315 -32.60 -5.14 -37.44
N VAL A 316 -32.52 -4.72 -36.18
CA VAL A 316 -33.24 -5.35 -35.07
C VAL A 316 -34.53 -4.57 -34.81
N MET A 317 -35.67 -5.21 -35.06
CA MET A 317 -36.99 -4.65 -34.76
C MET A 317 -37.59 -5.39 -33.56
N GLY A 318 -38.31 -4.66 -32.71
CA GLY A 318 -38.99 -5.22 -31.56
C GLY A 318 -39.84 -4.15 -30.86
N PRO A 319 -40.81 -4.55 -30.02
CA PRO A 319 -41.52 -3.61 -29.17
C PRO A 319 -40.55 -2.91 -28.22
N ASN A 320 -40.85 -1.67 -27.85
CA ASN A 320 -40.22 -1.10 -26.67
C ASN A 320 -40.67 -1.91 -25.46
N MET A 321 -39.71 -2.22 -24.57
CA MET A 321 -39.90 -3.05 -23.38
C MET A 321 -41.12 -2.62 -22.55
#